data_AF-G1V4Y3-F1
#
_entry.id   AF-G1V4Y3-F1
#
_cell.length_a   1.000
_cell.length_b   1.000
_cell.length_c   1.000
_cell.angle_alpha   90.00
_cell.angle_beta   90.00
_cell.angle_gamma   90.00
#
_symmetry.space_group_name_H-M   'P 1'
#
loop_
_entity.id
_entity.type
_entity.pdbx_description
1 polymer ?
#
loop_
_entity_poly.entity_id
_entity_poly.type
_entity_poly.pdbx_seq_one_letter_code
_entity_poly.pdbx_strand_id
1 'polypeptide(L)'
;MDIAAIESRRQAIKRRMAELDRLSTSDARALDKAMAEMCALYAEYARSTVALVAFEAYRTLVERTPEDTGRARASWNLGAEPSDAVPPAGDYPEFRGDVSAAVEQAIAKVGADAESFSITNDLDYMPFLEAGWSEQAPAGFIALTFREAAEQLGQMAREA
;
A
#
# COMPACT_ATOMS: atom_id res chain seq x y z
N MET A 1 -3.24 -11.27 4.57
CA MET A 1 -2.19 -11.36 3.55
C MET A 1 -1.28 -10.18 3.77
N ASP A 2 0.03 -10.40 3.94
CA ASP A 2 1.01 -9.33 4.11
C ASP A 2 1.56 -8.83 2.76
N ILE A 3 2.38 -7.79 2.80
CA ILE A 3 3.01 -7.20 1.60
C ILE A 3 3.89 -8.20 0.84
N ALA A 4 4.62 -9.08 1.54
CA ALA A 4 5.49 -10.06 0.90
C ALA A 4 4.68 -11.12 0.13
N ALA A 5 3.52 -11.51 0.65
CA ALA A 5 2.59 -12.41 -0.03
C ALA A 5 1.99 -11.77 -1.29
N ILE A 6 1.67 -10.47 -1.26
CA ILE A 6 1.19 -9.72 -2.44
C ILE A 6 2.28 -9.68 -3.52
N GLU A 7 3.52 -9.36 -3.14
CA GLU A 7 4.68 -9.34 -4.03
C GLU A 7 4.90 -10.72 -4.68
N SER A 8 4.90 -11.79 -3.88
CA SER A 8 5.06 -13.17 -4.37
C SER A 8 3.96 -13.56 -5.37
N ARG A 9 2.70 -13.22 -5.05
CA ARG A 9 1.55 -13.43 -5.95
C ARG A 9 1.73 -12.67 -7.26
N ARG A 10 2.14 -11.40 -7.21
CA ARG A 10 2.38 -10.56 -8.39
C ARG A 10 3.48 -11.14 -9.28
N GLN A 11 4.58 -11.63 -8.70
CA GLN A 11 5.66 -12.28 -9.45
C GLN A 11 5.19 -13.58 -10.13
N ALA A 12 4.34 -14.36 -9.47
CA ALA A 12 3.75 -15.56 -10.07
C ALA A 12 2.86 -15.21 -11.28
N ILE A 13 2.02 -14.17 -11.15
CA ILE A 13 1.19 -13.66 -12.26
C ILE A 13 2.07 -13.22 -13.44
N LYS A 14 3.12 -12.45 -13.18
CA LYS A 14 4.07 -11.99 -14.22
C LYS A 14 4.71 -13.16 -14.98
N ARG A 15 5.12 -14.22 -14.25
CA ARG A 15 5.66 -15.44 -14.86
C ARG A 15 4.62 -16.12 -15.75
N ARG A 16 3.38 -16.23 -15.29
CA ARG A 16 2.30 -16.85 -16.04
C ARG A 16 1.94 -16.07 -17.30
N MET A 17 1.90 -14.75 -17.24
CA MET A 17 1.70 -13.89 -18.41
C MET A 17 2.80 -14.12 -19.45
N ALA A 18 4.06 -14.16 -19.04
CA ALA A 18 5.18 -14.44 -19.94
C ALA A 18 5.18 -15.85 -20.56
N GLU A 19 4.53 -16.83 -19.91
CA GLU A 19 4.27 -18.15 -20.51
C GLU A 19 3.19 -18.08 -21.59
N LEU A 20 2.10 -17.36 -21.31
CA LEU A 20 0.98 -17.17 -22.25
C LEU A 20 1.40 -16.37 -23.48
N ASP A 21 2.25 -15.35 -23.34
CA ASP A 21 2.80 -14.56 -24.45
C ASP A 21 3.62 -15.40 -25.45
N ARG A 22 4.19 -16.52 -24.98
CA ARG A 22 4.97 -17.45 -25.82
C ARG A 22 4.11 -18.55 -26.43
N LEU A 23 2.82 -18.61 -26.12
CA LEU A 23 1.93 -19.63 -26.64
C LEU A 23 1.75 -19.47 -28.14
N SER A 24 2.10 -20.50 -28.89
CA SER A 24 1.80 -20.63 -30.32
C SER A 24 0.92 -21.85 -30.52
N THR A 25 -0.31 -21.66 -31.00
CA THR A 25 -1.30 -22.73 -31.21
C THR A 25 -2.10 -22.50 -32.49
N SER A 26 -2.48 -23.59 -33.16
CA SER A 26 -3.43 -23.58 -34.28
C SER A 26 -4.87 -23.89 -33.84
N ASP A 27 -5.09 -24.16 -32.55
CA ASP A 27 -6.41 -24.40 -31.97
C ASP A 27 -7.02 -23.09 -31.46
N ALA A 28 -8.10 -22.65 -32.11
CA ALA A 28 -8.82 -21.43 -31.75
C ALA A 28 -9.36 -21.45 -30.32
N ARG A 29 -9.75 -22.62 -29.78
CA ARG A 29 -10.23 -22.73 -28.39
C ARG A 29 -9.10 -22.55 -27.38
N ALA A 30 -7.92 -23.07 -27.71
CA ALA A 30 -6.73 -22.88 -26.89
C ALA A 30 -6.31 -21.40 -26.87
N LEU A 31 -6.40 -20.71 -28.01
CA LEU A 31 -6.15 -19.28 -28.10
C LEU A 31 -7.17 -18.46 -27.29
N ASP A 32 -8.46 -18.73 -27.45
CA ASP A 32 -9.54 -18.05 -26.71
C ASP A 32 -9.35 -18.18 -25.18
N LYS A 33 -9.06 -19.39 -24.70
CA LYS A 33 -8.76 -19.63 -23.29
C LYS A 33 -7.53 -18.84 -22.81
N ALA A 34 -6.45 -18.83 -23.60
CA ALA A 34 -5.24 -18.09 -23.26
C ALA A 34 -5.50 -16.58 -23.20
N MET A 35 -6.26 -16.04 -24.16
CA MET A 35 -6.64 -14.62 -24.17
C MET A 35 -7.50 -14.25 -22.95
N ALA A 36 -8.49 -15.07 -22.61
CA ALA A 36 -9.32 -14.85 -21.42
C ALA A 36 -8.48 -14.89 -20.13
N GLU A 37 -7.54 -15.83 -20.03
CA GLU A 37 -6.62 -15.94 -18.90
C GLU A 37 -5.69 -14.71 -18.80
N MET A 38 -5.10 -14.26 -19.92
CA MET A 38 -4.28 -13.04 -19.95
C MET A 38 -5.06 -11.83 -19.45
N CYS A 39 -6.28 -11.60 -19.93
CA CYS A 39 -7.12 -10.49 -19.50
C CYS A 39 -7.34 -10.49 -17.97
N ALA A 40 -7.65 -11.67 -17.41
CA ALA A 40 -7.83 -11.81 -15.96
C ALA A 40 -6.53 -11.53 -15.19
N LEU A 41 -5.39 -12.04 -15.69
CA LEU A 41 -4.08 -11.85 -15.07
C LEU A 41 -3.61 -10.40 -15.12
N TYR A 42 -3.81 -9.67 -16.23
CA TYR A 42 -3.49 -8.25 -16.31
C TYR A 42 -4.30 -7.42 -15.30
N ALA A 43 -5.60 -7.71 -15.15
CA ALA A 43 -6.43 -7.04 -14.17
C ALA A 43 -5.96 -7.31 -12.72
N GLU A 44 -5.61 -8.56 -12.41
CA GLU A 44 -5.08 -8.93 -11.09
C GLU A 44 -3.69 -8.32 -10.83
N TYR A 45 -2.81 -8.28 -11.84
CA TYR A 45 -1.49 -7.66 -11.75
C TYR A 45 -1.60 -6.16 -11.49
N ALA A 46 -2.48 -5.45 -12.21
CA ALA A 46 -2.69 -4.02 -12.02
C ALA A 46 -3.21 -3.72 -10.60
N ARG A 47 -4.22 -4.46 -10.14
CA ARG A 47 -4.79 -4.28 -8.79
C ARG A 47 -3.76 -4.55 -7.69
N SER A 48 -3.03 -5.65 -7.79
CA SER A 48 -1.98 -6.00 -6.80
C SER A 48 -0.83 -5.00 -6.78
N THR A 49 -0.50 -4.38 -7.92
CA THR A 49 0.49 -3.30 -7.99
C THR A 49 0.03 -2.07 -7.22
N VAL A 50 -1.21 -1.62 -7.44
CA VAL A 50 -1.80 -0.48 -6.71
C VAL A 50 -1.87 -0.77 -5.21
N ALA A 51 -2.34 -1.96 -4.82
CA ALA A 51 -2.44 -2.36 -3.42
C ALA A 51 -1.08 -2.38 -2.72
N LEU A 52 -0.05 -2.92 -3.37
CA LEU A 52 1.31 -2.96 -2.82
C LEU A 52 1.82 -1.54 -2.52
N VAL A 53 1.74 -0.65 -3.51
CA VAL A 53 2.22 0.74 -3.35
C VAL A 53 1.43 1.48 -2.27
N ALA A 54 0.11 1.30 -2.21
CA ALA A 54 -0.73 1.92 -1.18
C ALA A 54 -0.34 1.46 0.24
N PHE A 55 -0.10 0.15 0.41
CA PHE A 55 0.28 -0.41 1.70
C PHE A 55 1.72 -0.03 2.11
N GLU A 56 2.64 0.08 1.15
CA GLU A 56 3.99 0.56 1.41
C GLU A 56 4.00 2.04 1.77
N ALA A 57 3.21 2.87 1.06
CA ALA A 57 3.00 4.27 1.41
C ALA A 57 2.44 4.40 2.83
N TYR A 58 1.43 3.62 3.19
CA TYR A 58 0.89 3.59 4.55
C TYR A 58 1.97 3.24 5.59
N ARG A 59 2.72 2.14 5.37
CA ARG A 59 3.82 1.75 6.26
C ARG A 59 4.81 2.88 6.47
N THR A 60 5.34 3.44 5.38
CA THR A 60 6.34 4.50 5.40
C THR A 60 5.81 5.75 6.09
N LEU A 61 4.53 6.07 5.92
CA LEU A 61 3.88 7.20 6.56
C LEU A 61 3.82 7.03 8.09
N VAL A 62 3.43 5.84 8.57
CA VAL A 62 3.43 5.53 10.01
C VAL A 62 4.86 5.57 10.56
N GLU A 63 5.82 4.94 9.89
CA GLU A 63 7.22 4.90 10.34
C GLU A 63 7.86 6.30 10.43
N ARG A 64 7.62 7.16 9.44
CA ARG A 64 8.14 8.53 9.39
C ARG A 64 7.47 9.47 10.39
N THR A 65 6.28 9.15 10.86
CA THR A 65 5.55 10.01 11.80
C THR A 65 6.27 10.02 13.16
N PRO A 66 6.43 11.19 13.81
CA PRO A 66 7.02 11.31 15.15
C PRO A 66 6.37 10.38 16.19
N GLU A 67 7.19 9.81 17.07
CA GLU A 67 6.81 8.69 17.94
C GLU A 67 6.66 9.03 19.42
N ASP A 68 6.83 10.29 19.84
CA ASP A 68 6.87 10.75 21.24
C ASP A 68 6.00 9.93 22.22
N THR A 69 4.67 10.13 22.18
CA THR A 69 3.71 9.27 22.90
C THR A 69 3.18 8.12 22.04
N GLY A 70 3.59 8.02 20.77
CA GLY A 70 3.05 7.09 19.78
C GLY A 70 1.67 7.48 19.22
N ARG A 71 0.97 8.47 19.80
CA ARG A 71 -0.39 8.85 19.40
C ARG A 71 -0.49 9.31 17.93
N ALA A 72 0.51 10.05 17.45
CA ALA A 72 0.51 10.55 16.08
C ALA A 72 0.53 9.42 15.05
N ARG A 73 1.37 8.41 15.30
CA ARG A 73 1.43 7.17 14.52
C ARG A 73 0.14 6.37 14.59
N ALA A 74 -0.42 6.23 15.79
CA ALA A 74 -1.69 5.53 16.03
C ALA A 74 -2.90 6.20 15.34
N SER A 75 -2.78 7.47 14.94
CA SER A 75 -3.88 8.23 14.33
C SER A 75 -4.01 8.01 12.82
N TRP A 76 -3.12 7.23 12.20
CA TRP A 76 -3.23 6.86 10.79
C TRP A 76 -4.26 5.75 10.57
N ASN A 77 -5.34 6.09 9.89
CA ASN A 77 -6.38 5.16 9.48
C ASN A 77 -6.10 4.65 8.07
N LEU A 78 -6.21 3.33 7.88
CA LEU A 78 -6.19 2.67 6.58
C LEU A 78 -7.50 1.91 6.40
N GLY A 79 -8.23 2.18 5.32
CA GLY A 79 -9.55 1.59 5.07
C GLY A 79 -9.96 1.65 3.59
N ALA A 80 -11.09 1.01 3.27
CA ALA A 80 -11.73 1.18 1.96
C ALA A 80 -12.40 2.55 1.82
N GLU A 81 -12.86 3.11 2.94
CA GLU A 81 -13.48 4.43 3.05
C GLU A 81 -12.67 5.34 4.00
N PRO A 82 -12.75 6.67 3.84
CA PRO A 82 -12.18 7.63 4.79
C PRO A 82 -12.71 7.45 6.22
N SER A 83 -11.83 7.72 7.19
CA SER A 83 -12.16 7.68 8.62
C SER A 83 -11.60 8.91 9.31
N ASP A 84 -12.44 9.54 10.14
CA ASP A 84 -12.07 10.68 10.99
C ASP A 84 -11.74 10.21 12.43
N ALA A 85 -11.46 8.91 12.60
CA ALA A 85 -11.17 8.36 13.92
C ALA A 85 -9.84 8.89 14.44
N VAL A 86 -9.89 9.54 15.61
CA VAL A 86 -8.71 10.00 16.34
C VAL A 86 -8.63 9.26 17.67
N PRO A 87 -7.50 8.58 17.96
CA PRO A 87 -7.29 7.98 19.26
C PRO A 87 -7.27 9.05 20.37
N PRO A 88 -7.82 8.77 21.56
CA PRO A 88 -7.84 9.72 22.67
C PRO A 88 -6.43 10.18 23.07
N ALA A 89 -6.33 11.25 23.85
CA ALA A 89 -5.05 11.66 24.40
C ALA A 89 -4.51 10.57 25.34
N GLY A 90 -3.22 10.22 25.19
CA GLY A 90 -2.58 9.18 25.98
C GLY A 90 -1.28 8.69 25.35
N ASP A 91 -0.68 7.70 26.01
CA ASP A 91 0.48 6.97 25.54
C ASP A 91 0.06 5.72 24.77
N TYR A 92 0.76 5.46 23.68
CA TYR A 92 0.59 4.35 22.74
C TYR A 92 1.94 3.64 22.56
N PRO A 93 2.39 2.86 23.57
CA PRO A 93 3.70 2.21 23.54
C PRO A 93 3.93 1.30 22.34
N GLU A 94 2.87 0.67 21.82
CA GLU A 94 2.90 -0.20 20.64
C GLU A 94 3.19 0.56 19.34
N PHE A 95 3.11 1.89 19.36
CA PHE A 95 3.48 2.77 18.26
C PHE A 95 4.85 3.45 18.47
N ARG A 96 5.59 3.07 19.52
CA ARG A 96 6.96 3.55 19.80
C ARG A 96 7.96 2.48 19.36
N GLY A 97 8.92 2.84 18.51
CA GLY A 97 9.86 1.89 17.93
C GLY A 97 9.27 1.12 16.74
N ASP A 98 9.33 -0.21 16.80
CA ASP A 98 8.88 -1.08 15.69
C ASP A 98 7.35 -1.14 15.62
N VAL A 99 6.80 -0.60 14.52
CA VAL A 99 5.36 -0.54 14.24
C VAL A 99 4.88 -1.63 13.29
N SER A 100 5.75 -2.57 12.90
CA SER A 100 5.47 -3.57 11.85
C SER A 100 4.19 -4.35 12.13
N ALA A 101 3.98 -4.82 13.37
CA ALA A 101 2.80 -5.58 13.75
C ALA A 101 1.49 -4.77 13.62
N ALA A 102 1.50 -3.50 14.02
CA ALA A 102 0.34 -2.61 13.91
C ALA A 102 0.01 -2.32 12.44
N VAL A 103 1.04 -2.05 11.63
CA VAL A 103 0.91 -1.82 10.19
C VAL A 103 0.36 -3.06 9.48
N GLU A 104 0.92 -4.23 9.74
CA GLU A 104 0.44 -5.50 9.16
C GLU A 104 -1.01 -5.79 9.54
N GLN A 105 -1.41 -5.49 10.79
CA GLN A 105 -2.78 -5.65 11.21
C GLN A 105 -3.74 -4.72 10.45
N ALA A 106 -3.35 -3.47 10.22
CA ALA A 106 -4.15 -2.52 9.43
C ALA A 106 -4.28 -2.97 7.97
N ILE A 107 -3.18 -3.39 7.33
CA ILE A 107 -3.17 -3.92 5.96
C ILE A 107 -4.06 -5.16 5.84
N ALA A 108 -3.95 -6.09 6.79
CA ALA A 108 -4.73 -7.33 6.79
C ALA A 108 -6.24 -7.09 6.93
N LYS A 109 -6.66 -6.01 7.60
CA LYS A 109 -8.09 -5.65 7.72
C LYS A 109 -8.67 -5.14 6.40
N VAL A 110 -7.88 -4.47 5.57
CA VAL A 110 -8.35 -3.95 4.28
C VAL A 110 -8.32 -5.01 3.20
N GLY A 111 -7.23 -5.79 3.11
CA GLY A 111 -7.05 -6.78 2.06
C GLY A 111 -6.64 -6.16 0.72
N ALA A 112 -5.89 -6.91 -0.09
CA ALA A 112 -5.37 -6.40 -1.38
C ALA A 112 -6.41 -6.40 -2.51
N ASP A 113 -7.59 -6.99 -2.25
CA ASP A 113 -8.72 -7.07 -3.15
C ASP A 113 -9.72 -5.92 -2.96
N ALA A 114 -9.46 -5.00 -2.02
CA ALA A 114 -10.25 -3.78 -1.85
C ALA A 114 -10.34 -2.97 -3.15
N GLU A 115 -11.52 -2.40 -3.40
CA GLU A 115 -11.78 -1.57 -4.59
C GLU A 115 -11.12 -0.19 -4.50
N SER A 116 -10.90 0.29 -3.26
CA SER A 116 -10.32 1.58 -2.94
C SER A 116 -9.42 1.46 -1.70
N PHE A 117 -8.42 2.34 -1.62
CA PHE A 117 -7.56 2.51 -0.46
C PHE A 117 -7.64 3.97 -0.01
N SER A 118 -7.99 4.18 1.25
CA SER A 118 -8.03 5.47 1.91
C SER A 118 -7.04 5.48 3.05
N ILE A 119 -6.18 6.50 3.09
CA ILE A 119 -5.24 6.78 4.17
C ILE A 119 -5.57 8.14 4.74
N THR A 120 -6.05 8.19 5.98
CA THR A 120 -6.51 9.43 6.62
C THR A 120 -5.91 9.60 8.00
N ASN A 121 -5.81 10.86 8.42
CA ASN A 121 -5.42 11.22 9.77
C ASN A 121 -6.11 12.54 10.12
N ASP A 122 -6.96 12.50 11.15
CA ASP A 122 -7.74 13.66 11.59
C ASP A 122 -7.15 14.29 12.87
N LEU A 123 -5.90 13.95 13.19
CA LEU A 123 -5.23 14.49 14.37
C LEU A 123 -4.92 15.97 14.18
N ASP A 124 -5.41 16.78 15.11
CA ASP A 124 -5.47 18.24 15.06
C ASP A 124 -4.11 18.89 14.76
N TYR A 125 -3.03 18.26 15.25
CA TYR A 125 -1.67 18.79 15.12
C TYR A 125 -0.83 18.17 13.99
N MET A 126 -1.40 17.23 13.21
CA MET A 126 -0.71 16.61 12.08
C MET A 126 -0.19 17.63 11.05
N PRO A 127 -0.93 18.70 10.70
CA PRO A 127 -0.41 19.74 9.79
C PRO A 127 0.86 20.44 10.31
N PHE A 128 1.04 20.57 11.63
CA PHE A 128 2.27 21.15 12.19
C PHE A 128 3.44 20.19 12.10
N LEU A 129 3.20 18.89 12.31
CA LEU A 129 4.23 17.86 12.13
C LEU A 129 4.69 17.84 10.66
N GLU A 130 3.76 17.90 9.73
CA GLU A 130 4.07 18.01 8.30
C GLU A 130 4.85 19.29 7.98
N ALA A 131 4.54 20.41 8.65
CA ALA A 131 5.29 21.66 8.51
C ALA A 131 6.69 21.66 9.15
N GLY A 132 7.09 20.56 9.82
CA GLY A 132 8.42 20.41 10.41
C GLY A 132 8.55 20.87 11.86
N TRP A 133 7.46 20.88 12.64
CA TRP A 133 7.50 21.24 14.06
C TRP A 133 8.12 20.16 14.97
N SER A 134 8.50 19.00 14.40
CA SER A 134 9.21 17.93 15.08
C SER A 134 10.58 17.73 14.45
N GLU A 135 11.62 17.56 15.27
CA GLU A 135 12.95 17.16 14.81
C GLU A 135 13.03 15.67 14.44
N GLN A 136 12.01 14.87 14.78
CA GLN A 136 11.98 13.42 14.50
C GLN A 136 11.63 13.09 13.05
N ALA A 137 10.98 14.02 12.33
CA ALA A 137 10.55 13.82 10.95
C ALA A 137 10.93 15.04 10.11
N PRO A 138 11.36 14.84 8.84
CA PRO A 138 11.60 15.97 7.96
C PRO A 138 10.31 16.73 7.67
N ALA A 139 10.42 18.05 7.49
CA ALA A 139 9.30 18.84 6.97
C ALA A 139 8.86 18.28 5.60
N GLY A 140 7.55 18.12 5.42
CA GLY A 140 6.96 17.60 4.20
C GLY A 140 6.95 16.07 4.10
N PHE A 141 7.08 15.32 5.20
CA PHE A 141 7.19 13.86 5.16
C PHE A 141 5.94 13.17 4.57
N ILE A 142 4.74 13.72 4.76
CA ILE A 142 3.50 13.22 4.17
C ILE A 142 3.54 13.44 2.65
N ALA A 143 3.80 14.68 2.20
CA ALA A 143 3.89 15.00 0.78
C ALA A 143 5.01 14.21 0.08
N LEU A 144 6.15 14.04 0.74
CA LEU A 144 7.27 13.24 0.24
C LEU A 144 6.86 11.77 0.05
N THR A 145 6.18 11.18 1.03
CA THR A 145 5.75 9.78 0.99
C THR A 145 4.82 9.52 -0.19
N PHE A 146 3.82 10.39 -0.43
CA PHE A 146 2.92 10.22 -1.57
C PHE A 146 3.58 10.50 -2.92
N ARG A 147 4.57 11.40 -2.97
CA ARG A 147 5.38 11.59 -4.18
C ARG A 147 6.18 10.32 -4.52
N GLU A 148 6.86 9.75 -3.54
CA GLU A 148 7.61 8.50 -3.71
C GLU A 148 6.70 7.33 -4.10
N ALA A 149 5.50 7.24 -3.49
CA ALA A 149 4.50 6.24 -3.87
C ALA A 149 4.04 6.40 -5.34
N ALA A 150 3.79 7.64 -5.79
CA ALA A 150 3.42 7.90 -7.19
C ALA A 150 4.56 7.55 -8.16
N GLU A 151 5.81 7.86 -7.81
CA GLU A 151 6.99 7.49 -8.59
C GLU A 151 7.16 5.97 -8.67
N GLN A 152 6.99 5.28 -7.54
CA GLN A 152 7.07 3.82 -7.46
C GLN A 152 5.96 3.15 -8.29
N LEU A 153 4.71 3.61 -8.18
CA LEU A 153 3.61 3.11 -9.00
C LEU A 153 3.91 3.29 -10.50
N GLY A 154 4.42 4.46 -10.88
CA GLY A 154 4.83 4.74 -12.25
C GLY A 154 5.95 3.83 -12.74
N GLN A 155 6.91 3.48 -11.88
CA GLN A 155 7.98 2.54 -12.20
C GLN A 155 7.45 1.13 -12.40
N MET A 156 6.63 0.63 -11.46
CA MET A 156 6.05 -0.71 -11.55
C MET A 156 5.12 -0.87 -12.75
N ALA A 157 4.38 0.18 -13.11
CA ALA A 157 3.53 0.19 -14.30
C ALA A 157 4.32 0.10 -15.62
N ARG A 158 5.55 0.64 -15.67
CA ARG A 158 6.43 0.54 -16.85
C ARG A 158 7.11 -0.83 -16.97
N GLU A 159 7.25 -1.54 -15.86
CA GLU A 159 7.85 -2.87 -15.80
C GLU A 159 6.84 -4.01 -15.99
N ALA A 160 5.55 -3.68 -16.04
CA ALA A 160 4.43 -4.59 -16.31
C ALA A 160 4.47 -5.10 -17.75
#